data_AF-A0A5M5DE18-F1
#
_entry.id   AF-A0A5M5DE18-F1
#
_cell.length_a   1.000
_cell.length_b   1.000
_cell.length_c   1.000
_cell.angle_alpha   90.00
_cell.angle_beta   90.00
_cell.angle_gamma   90.00
#
_symmetry.space_group_name_H-M   'P 1'
#
loop_
_entity.id
_entity.type
_entity.pdbx_description
1 polymer ?
#
loop_
_entity_poly.entity_id
_entity_poly.type
_entity_poly.pdbx_seq_one_letter_code
_entity_poly.pdbx_strand_id
1 'polypeptide(L)'
;MTIKKENKIMVIIAPTADDREQLMSRLAVRLGFAKVPSDGKKIIRKDIYSIDLSTAYFVLCSNYNFRGSIITTQRLYELAAKGICVVVGVKSLPREYELISQVFYPDDLR
;
A
#
# COMPACT_ATOMS: atom_id res chain seq x y z
N MET A 1 12.92 12.66 -3.89
CA MET A 1 12.47 12.62 -2.48
C MET A 1 12.93 11.29 -1.89
N THR A 2 13.67 11.29 -0.78
CA THR A 2 14.12 10.04 -0.13
C THR A 2 12.97 9.51 0.72
N ILE A 3 12.38 8.38 0.35
CA ILE A 3 11.32 7.73 1.14
C ILE A 3 11.98 7.09 2.36
N LYS A 4 11.66 7.58 3.56
CA LYS A 4 12.11 6.97 4.83
C LYS A 4 11.17 5.83 5.21
N LYS A 5 11.73 4.73 5.72
CA LYS A 5 10.97 3.60 6.24
C LYS A 5 10.45 3.95 7.64
N GLU A 6 9.15 4.23 7.76
CA GLU A 6 8.52 4.57 9.04
C GLU A 6 7.82 3.38 9.73
N ASN A 7 7.89 2.16 9.16
CA ASN A 7 7.16 0.98 9.63
C ASN A 7 5.65 1.22 9.80
N LYS A 8 5.09 2.07 8.94
CA LYS A 8 3.67 2.39 8.81
C LYS A 8 3.09 1.78 7.55
N ILE A 9 1.77 1.67 7.50
CA ILE A 9 1.06 1.28 6.28
C ILE A 9 1.22 2.42 5.27
N MET A 10 1.78 2.14 4.10
CA MET A 10 1.86 3.12 3.01
C MET A 10 0.51 3.18 2.30
N VAL A 11 -0.11 4.35 2.26
CA VAL A 11 -1.46 4.53 1.72
C VAL A 11 -1.42 5.42 0.50
N ILE A 12 -1.85 4.89 -0.64
CA ILE A 12 -1.99 5.66 -1.88
C ILE A 12 -3.42 6.14 -1.99
N ILE A 13 -3.61 7.46 -2.05
CA ILE A 13 -4.93 8.07 -2.20
C ILE A 13 -5.12 8.47 -3.66
N ALA A 14 -6.05 7.82 -4.34
CA ALA A 14 -6.47 8.22 -5.69
C ALA A 14 -7.92 7.79 -5.98
N PRO A 15 -8.66 8.53 -6.82
CA PRO A 15 -10.08 8.30 -7.06
C PRO A 15 -10.33 6.96 -7.78
N THR A 16 -9.56 6.65 -8.83
CA THR A 16 -9.75 5.45 -9.65
C THR A 16 -8.81 4.33 -9.25
N ALA A 17 -9.21 3.08 -9.51
CA ALA A 17 -8.36 1.91 -9.22
C ALA A 17 -7.11 1.89 -10.12
N ASP A 18 -7.25 2.30 -11.38
CA ASP A 18 -6.15 2.34 -12.35
C ASP A 18 -5.09 3.37 -11.96
N ASP A 19 -5.50 4.55 -11.48
CA ASP A 19 -4.57 5.56 -10.94
C ASP A 19 -3.82 5.02 -9.73
N ARG A 20 -4.53 4.35 -8.80
CA ARG A 20 -3.90 3.75 -7.61
C ARG A 20 -2.89 2.68 -8.00
N GLU A 21 -3.21 1.82 -8.96
CA GLU A 21 -2.29 0.79 -9.45
C GLU A 21 -1.08 1.41 -10.15
N GLN A 22 -1.28 2.45 -10.97
CA GLN A 22 -0.19 3.16 -11.62
C GLN A 22 0.74 3.84 -10.61
N LEU A 23 0.20 4.57 -9.64
CA LEU A 23 0.99 5.20 -8.58
C LEU A 23 1.73 4.17 -7.73
N MET A 24 1.06 3.06 -7.41
CA MET A 24 1.65 1.97 -6.63
C MET A 24 2.79 1.28 -7.38
N SER A 25 2.66 1.13 -8.70
CA SER A 25 3.73 0.57 -9.51
C SER A 25 4.98 1.47 -9.53
N ARG A 26 4.81 2.79 -9.51
CA ARG A 26 5.92 3.74 -9.38
C ARG A 26 6.52 3.69 -7.98
N LEU A 27 5.69 3.60 -6.95
CA LEU A 27 6.15 3.46 -5.58
C LEU A 27 6.96 2.15 -5.41
N ALA A 28 6.49 1.04 -5.98
CA ALA A 28 7.20 -0.24 -5.96
C ALA A 28 8.60 -0.14 -6.59
N VAL A 29 8.77 0.65 -7.65
CA VAL A 29 10.10 0.94 -8.23
C VAL A 29 10.96 1.75 -7.27
N ARG A 30 10.42 2.82 -6.67
CA ARG A 30 11.14 3.64 -5.68
C ARG A 30 11.55 2.86 -4.43
N LEU A 31 10.75 1.86 -4.05
CA LEU A 31 11.02 0.95 -2.94
C LEU A 31 11.96 -0.22 -3.31
N GLY A 32 12.33 -0.36 -4.58
CA GLY A 32 13.26 -1.39 -5.05
C GLY A 32 12.63 -2.76 -5.32
N PHE A 33 11.30 -2.90 -5.28
CA PHE A 33 10.61 -4.15 -5.63
C PHE A 33 10.62 -4.44 -7.14
N ALA A 34 10.77 -3.42 -7.96
CA ALA A 34 10.79 -3.53 -9.41
C ALA A 34 11.78 -2.53 -10.03
N LYS A 35 12.33 -2.86 -11.20
CA LYS A 35 13.15 -1.92 -11.99
C LYS A 35 12.31 -0.96 -12.83
N VAL A 36 11.15 -1.44 -13.29
CA VAL A 36 10.23 -0.67 -14.14
C VAL A 36 8.78 -0.82 -13.64
N PRO A 37 7.90 0.18 -13.85
CA PRO A 37 6.53 0.13 -13.34
C PRO A 37 5.71 -1.06 -13.85
N SER A 38 5.93 -1.50 -15.09
CA SER A 38 5.24 -2.67 -15.66
C SER A 38 5.50 -3.97 -14.89
N ASP A 39 6.69 -4.15 -14.32
CA ASP A 39 7.01 -5.28 -13.45
C ASP A 39 6.37 -5.11 -12.06
N GLY A 40 6.36 -3.89 -11.54
CA GLY A 40 5.64 -3.56 -10.31
C GLY A 40 4.15 -3.91 -10.40
N LYS A 41 3.50 -3.70 -11.55
CA LYS A 41 2.10 -4.09 -11.75
C LYS A 41 1.83 -5.59 -11.54
N LYS A 42 2.79 -6.46 -11.84
CA LYS A 42 2.61 -7.93 -11.73
C LYS A 42 2.52 -8.41 -10.28
N ILE A 43 3.11 -7.68 -9.35
CA ILE A 43 3.13 -8.01 -7.91
C ILE A 43 2.01 -7.31 -7.12
N ILE A 44 1.34 -6.33 -7.73
CA ILE A 44 0.16 -5.70 -7.15
C ILE A 44 -1.03 -6.66 -7.25
N ARG A 45 -1.85 -6.68 -6.20
CA ARG A 45 -3.12 -7.40 -6.17
C ARG A 45 -4.28 -6.42 -6.08
N LYS A 46 -5.42 -6.82 -6.61
CA LYS A 46 -6.63 -5.98 -6.59
C LYS A 46 -7.32 -5.99 -5.23
N ASP A 47 -7.24 -7.11 -4.53
CA ASP A 47 -7.92 -7.32 -3.26
C ASP A 47 -6.97 -7.96 -2.24
N ILE A 48 -7.13 -7.57 -0.97
CA ILE A 48 -6.35 -8.08 0.14
C ILE A 48 -6.58 -9.58 0.38
N TYR A 49 -7.78 -10.08 0.08
CA TYR A 49 -8.11 -11.50 0.27
C TYR A 49 -7.37 -12.43 -0.70
N SER A 50 -6.74 -11.88 -1.74
CA SER A 50 -5.88 -12.65 -2.64
C SER A 50 -4.45 -12.83 -2.14
N ILE A 51 -4.12 -12.26 -0.97
CA ILE A 51 -2.80 -12.32 -0.34
C ILE A 51 -2.92 -13.12 0.96
N ASP A 52 -2.09 -14.15 1.11
CA ASP A 52 -1.93 -14.81 2.40
C ASP A 52 -1.06 -13.96 3.33
N LEU A 53 -1.74 -13.23 4.24
CA LEU A 53 -1.08 -12.35 5.20
C LEU A 53 -0.17 -13.07 6.19
N SER A 54 -0.32 -14.40 6.36
CA SER A 54 0.50 -15.16 7.30
C SER A 54 1.92 -15.42 6.80
N THR A 55 2.10 -15.47 5.48
CA THR A 55 3.38 -15.80 4.81
C THR A 55 3.93 -14.66 3.95
N ALA A 56 3.20 -13.54 3.84
CA ALA A 56 3.57 -12.42 2.98
C ALA A 56 4.84 -11.69 3.43
N TYR A 57 5.79 -11.52 2.51
CA TYR A 57 6.99 -10.66 2.69
C TYR A 57 6.77 -9.21 2.27
N PHE A 58 5.70 -8.96 1.51
CA PHE A 58 5.21 -7.63 1.17
C PHE A 58 3.72 -7.74 0.83
N VAL A 59 3.01 -6.63 0.96
CA VAL A 59 1.59 -6.51 0.62
C VAL A 59 1.44 -5.30 -0.27
N LEU A 60 0.96 -5.49 -1.50
CA LEU A 60 0.64 -4.42 -2.45
C LEU A 60 -0.79 -4.62 -2.93
N CYS A 61 -1.72 -3.81 -2.45
CA CYS A 61 -3.15 -3.96 -2.76
C CYS A 61 -3.75 -2.66 -3.30
N SER A 62 -4.21 -2.64 -4.56
CA SER A 62 -4.72 -1.42 -5.22
C SER A 62 -6.10 -0.96 -4.75
N ASN A 63 -6.87 -1.83 -4.09
CA ASN A 63 -8.18 -1.48 -3.58
C ASN A 63 -8.40 -2.05 -2.18
N TYR A 64 -8.30 -1.18 -1.18
CA TYR A 64 -8.52 -1.54 0.21
C TYR A 64 -9.59 -0.66 0.85
N ASN A 65 -10.35 -1.26 1.76
CA ASN A 65 -11.32 -0.54 2.58
C ASN A 65 -10.98 -0.74 4.05
N PHE A 66 -10.44 0.31 4.68
CA PHE A 66 -10.10 0.32 6.10
C PHE A 66 -11.29 0.00 7.02
N ARG A 67 -12.51 0.37 6.62
CA ARG A 67 -13.75 0.08 7.37
C ARG A 67 -14.33 -1.30 7.09
N GLY A 68 -13.79 -2.02 6.11
CA GLY A 68 -14.31 -3.33 5.71
C GLY A 68 -14.06 -4.42 6.75
N SER A 69 -12.89 -4.40 7.41
CA SER A 69 -12.54 -5.39 8.44
C SER A 69 -11.47 -4.86 9.38
N ILE A 70 -11.86 -4.58 10.62
CA ILE A 70 -10.95 -4.09 11.68
C ILE A 70 -9.82 -5.09 11.95
N ILE A 71 -10.13 -6.39 11.97
CA ILE A 71 -9.15 -7.46 12.20
C ILE A 71 -8.10 -7.48 11.09
N THR A 72 -8.52 -7.29 9.84
CA THR A 72 -7.59 -7.26 8.71
C THR A 72 -6.68 -6.03 8.79
N THR A 73 -7.24 -4.86 9.12
CA THR A 73 -6.46 -3.62 9.33
C THR A 73 -5.43 -3.80 10.42
N GLN A 74 -5.80 -4.42 11.54
CA GLN A 74 -4.90 -4.71 12.65
C GLN A 74 -3.73 -5.60 12.21
N ARG A 75 -3.99 -6.67 11.43
CA ARG A 75 -2.92 -7.53 10.89
C ARG A 75 -1.99 -6.77 9.95
N LEU A 76 -2.53 -5.90 9.09
CA LEU A 76 -1.70 -5.06 8.20
C LEU A 76 -0.80 -4.12 8.99
N TYR A 77 -1.31 -3.55 10.08
CA TYR A 77 -0.52 -2.74 10.99
C TYR A 77 0.59 -3.56 11.66
N GLU A 78 0.29 -4.75 12.16
CA GLU A 78 1.29 -5.65 12.76
C GLU A 78 2.39 -6.04 11.76
N LEU A 79 2.05 -6.31 10.50
CA LEU A 79 3.02 -6.58 9.44
C LEU A 79 3.91 -5.35 9.20
N ALA A 80 3.32 -4.16 9.07
CA ALA A 80 4.07 -2.92 8.90
C ALA A 80 5.03 -2.65 10.08
N ALA A 81 4.56 -2.87 11.31
CA ALA A 81 5.35 -2.74 12.53
C ALA A 81 6.52 -3.75 12.60
N LYS A 82 6.33 -4.97 12.08
CA LYS A 82 7.39 -5.98 11.89
C LYS A 82 8.37 -5.63 10.76
N GLY A 83 8.17 -4.51 10.08
CA GLY A 83 9.02 -4.04 9.00
C GLY A 83 8.73 -4.68 7.64
N ILE A 84 7.60 -5.38 7.50
CA ILE A 84 7.09 -5.86 6.22
C ILE A 84 6.50 -4.67 5.46
N CYS A 85 6.78 -4.57 4.16
CA CYS A 85 6.25 -3.49 3.35
C CYS A 85 4.77 -3.71 3.10
N VAL A 86 3.93 -2.79 3.56
CA VAL A 86 2.49 -2.81 3.32
C VAL A 86 2.10 -1.54 2.58
N VAL A 87 1.60 -1.70 1.36
CA VAL A 87 1.05 -0.62 0.54
C VAL A 87 -0.40 -0.94 0.19
N VAL A 88 -1.29 -0.01 0.48
CA VAL A 88 -2.71 -0.11 0.16
C VAL A 88 -3.22 1.10 -0.61
N GLY A 89 -4.06 0.87 -1.60
CA GLY A 89 -4.72 1.90 -2.39
C GLY A 89 -6.13 2.14 -1.88
N VAL A 90 -6.47 3.40 -1.58
CA VAL A 90 -7.80 3.79 -1.11
C VAL A 90 -8.31 5.03 -1.83
N LYS A 91 -9.64 5.21 -1.84
CA LYS A 91 -10.27 6.46 -2.32
C LYS A 91 -10.11 7.59 -1.31
N SER A 92 -10.19 7.27 -0.03
CA SER A 92 -10.07 8.21 1.08
C SER A 92 -9.60 7.45 2.31
N LEU A 93 -8.64 8.01 3.04
CA LEU A 93 -8.20 7.46 4.32
C LEU A 93 -9.10 7.99 5.45
N PRO A 94 -9.71 7.13 6.27
CA PRO A 94 -10.41 7.59 7.48
C PRO A 94 -9.41 8.18 8.49
N ARG A 95 -9.81 9.29 9.15
CA ARG A 95 -8.94 10.03 10.09
C ARG A 95 -8.34 9.18 11.20
N GLU A 96 -9.08 8.20 11.70
CA GLU A 96 -8.62 7.28 12.76
C GLU A 96 -7.38 6.46 12.37
N TYR A 97 -7.08 6.29 11.08
CA TYR A 97 -5.94 5.51 10.59
C TYR A 97 -4.76 6.37 10.12
N GLU A 98 -4.84 7.70 10.22
CA GLU A 98 -3.76 8.62 9.81
C GLU A 98 -2.48 8.38 10.60
N LEU A 99 -2.58 8.11 11.91
CA LEU A 99 -1.41 7.91 12.78
C LEU A 99 -0.57 6.69 12.37
N ILE A 100 -1.24 5.62 11.93
CA ILE A 100 -0.62 4.35 11.55
C ILE A 100 -0.26 4.28 10.06
N SER A 101 -0.54 5.35 9.31
CA SER A 101 -0.39 5.40 7.87
C SER A 101 0.65 6.43 7.44
N GLN A 102 1.35 6.14 6.35
CA GLN A 102 2.16 7.09 5.60
C GLN A 102 1.46 7.33 4.27
N VAL A 103 0.93 8.54 4.08
CA VAL A 103 0.07 8.86 2.93
C VAL A 103 0.92 9.33 1.74
N PHE A 104 0.53 8.87 0.55
CA PHE A 104 1.08 9.29 -0.73
C PHE A 104 -0.04 9.78 -1.64
N TYR A 105 0.08 11.02 -2.09
CA TYR A 105 -0.79 11.62 -3.08
C TYR A 105 -0.20 11.48 -4.49
N PRO A 106 -1.01 11.67 -5.55
CA PRO A 106 -0.52 11.58 -6.92
C PRO A 106 0.65 12.53 -7.22
N ASP A 107 0.68 13.70 -6.58
CA ASP A 107 1.74 14.70 -6.76
C ASP A 107 3.08 14.28 -6.14
N ASP A 108 3.09 13.44 -5.10
CA ASP A 108 4.30 12.96 -4.44
C ASP A 108 5.08 11.94 -5.29
N LEU A 109 4.37 11.27 -6.21
CA LEU A 109 4.85 10.16 -7.03
C LEU A 109 4.93 10.49 -8.53
N ARG A 110 4.84 11.79 -8.88
CA ARG A 110 5.20 12.27 -10.22
C ARG A 110 6.68 12.10 -10.49
#